data_AF-Q8XWZ2-F1
#
_entry.id   AF-Q8XWZ2-F1
#
_cell.length_a   1.000
_cell.length_b   1.000
_cell.length_c   1.000
_cell.angle_alpha   90.00
_cell.angle_beta   90.00
_cell.angle_gamma   90.00
#
_symmetry.space_group_name_H-M   'P 1'
#
loop_
_entity.id
_entity.type
_entity.pdbx_description
1 polymer ?
#
loop_
_entity_poly.entity_id
_entity_poly.type
_entity_poly.pdbx_seq_one_letter_code
_entity_poly.pdbx_strand_id
1 'polypeptide(L)'
;MQKTLAALAATTTLLLLTACGGGSDDSKSSSTTSNTTTDQSDNVTATDSQVVADVKSSNIDFVSTNRPAGTWRWSGTQQQHVRVYIPAPASGNTTEQDYANKAKTSIATINAKLIGLQVLEATDSAPTDGNNYIRISYGTSYVPAGSTAYQNYCANVSTAPSVGNQIQPDSQNGIASNPVYLNLGNGHCDVTQDIVTHEFGHALGLASHFNGFGGDGPSISTAFWDVLATLYSNPQSTPASSLVVKRAAN
;
A
#
# COMPACT_ATOMS: atom_id res chain seq x y z
N MET A 1 -40.19 23.93 -22.50
CA MET A 1 -39.13 22.91 -22.38
C MET A 1 -37.93 23.54 -21.67
N GLN A 2 -37.92 23.54 -20.34
CA GLN A 2 -36.79 24.01 -19.54
C GLN A 2 -35.91 22.81 -19.20
N LYS A 3 -34.65 22.84 -19.66
CA LYS A 3 -33.62 21.87 -19.29
C LYS A 3 -32.97 22.34 -17.99
N THR A 4 -33.26 21.66 -16.89
CA THR A 4 -32.52 21.79 -15.63
C THR A 4 -31.19 21.06 -15.76
N LEU A 5 -30.08 21.82 -15.79
CA LEU A 5 -28.73 21.32 -15.60
C LEU A 5 -28.55 21.02 -14.11
N ALA A 6 -28.43 19.75 -13.75
CA ALA A 6 -27.96 19.33 -12.44
C ALA A 6 -26.43 19.46 -12.41
N ALA A 7 -25.93 20.42 -11.63
CA ALA A 7 -24.52 20.50 -11.30
C ALA A 7 -24.19 19.42 -10.25
N LEU A 8 -23.39 18.42 -10.62
CA LEU A 8 -22.74 17.57 -9.63
C LEU A 8 -21.68 18.40 -8.92
N ALA A 9 -21.91 18.69 -7.65
CA ALA A 9 -20.87 19.16 -6.74
C ALA A 9 -19.98 17.96 -6.42
N ALA A 10 -18.78 17.92 -7.01
CA ALA A 10 -17.71 17.05 -6.55
C ALA A 10 -17.18 17.65 -5.24
N THR A 11 -17.64 17.15 -4.10
CA THR A 11 -17.01 17.42 -2.81
C THR A 11 -15.67 16.69 -2.78
N THR A 12 -14.61 17.41 -3.11
CA THR A 12 -13.23 16.97 -2.91
C THR A 12 -12.95 16.97 -1.40
N THR A 13 -13.17 15.85 -0.74
CA THR A 13 -12.72 15.67 0.64
C THR A 13 -11.20 15.60 0.61
N LEU A 14 -10.54 16.71 0.94
CA LEU A 14 -9.09 16.80 1.07
C LEU A 14 -8.68 16.12 2.39
N LEU A 15 -8.61 14.80 2.40
CA LEU A 15 -7.97 14.05 3.47
C LEU A 15 -6.46 14.22 3.30
N LEU A 16 -5.80 14.71 4.35
CA LEU A 16 -4.35 14.95 4.38
C LEU A 16 -3.61 13.65 4.07
N LEU A 17 -2.97 13.62 2.90
CA LEU A 17 -2.06 12.55 2.50
C LEU A 17 -0.76 12.68 3.27
N THR A 18 -0.64 11.89 4.34
CA THR A 18 0.67 11.49 4.85
C THR A 18 1.17 10.36 3.96
N ALA A 19 2.01 10.68 2.97
CA ALA A 19 2.80 9.65 2.32
C ALA A 19 3.83 9.11 3.33
N CYS A 20 4.30 7.88 3.11
CA CYS A 20 5.16 7.21 4.08
C CYS A 20 6.57 7.81 3.99
N GLY A 21 7.01 8.44 5.08
CA GLY A 21 8.34 9.03 5.17
C GLY A 21 9.30 8.26 6.04
N GLY A 22 10.47 7.92 5.48
CA GLY A 22 11.53 7.21 6.17
C GLY A 22 12.34 8.17 7.03
N GLY A 23 12.00 8.26 8.31
CA GLY A 23 12.78 9.02 9.29
C GLY A 23 13.55 8.09 10.23
N SER A 24 14.76 7.69 9.84
CA SER A 24 15.79 7.20 10.77
C SER A 24 17.05 8.04 10.56
N ASP A 25 17.16 9.14 11.30
CA ASP A 25 18.38 9.95 11.34
C ASP A 25 19.37 9.38 12.35
N ASP A 26 20.48 8.81 11.88
CA ASP A 26 21.66 8.55 12.71
C ASP A 26 22.86 9.35 12.19
N SER A 27 23.17 10.46 12.86
CA SER A 27 24.39 11.25 12.65
C SER A 27 25.05 11.64 13.97
N LYS A 28 26.01 10.80 14.38
CA LYS A 28 27.23 11.02 15.18
C LYS A 28 27.24 12.08 16.31
N SER A 29 27.48 11.63 17.54
CA SER A 29 28.59 12.12 18.38
C SER A 29 28.91 11.16 19.54
N SER A 30 30.19 11.03 19.88
CA SER A 30 30.72 10.19 20.95
C SER A 30 30.44 10.77 22.34
N SER A 31 29.94 9.94 23.28
CA SER A 31 30.55 9.73 24.61
C SER A 31 29.65 8.87 25.50
N THR A 32 30.27 7.88 26.12
CA THR A 32 29.83 7.05 27.25
C THR A 32 28.81 7.70 28.19
N THR A 33 27.69 7.04 28.46
CA THR A 33 27.30 6.45 29.76
C THR A 33 25.85 5.93 29.66
N SER A 34 25.63 4.70 30.09
CA SER A 34 24.36 3.99 30.12
C SER A 34 23.21 4.80 30.72
N ASN A 35 22.06 4.81 30.04
CA ASN A 35 20.79 4.77 30.73
C ASN A 35 19.75 4.01 29.89
N THR A 36 19.17 3.00 30.52
CA THR A 36 18.21 2.05 29.97
C THR A 36 16.87 2.74 29.73
N THR A 37 16.48 2.90 28.47
CA THR A 37 15.09 3.21 28.08
C THR A 37 14.70 2.27 26.96
N THR A 38 13.91 1.27 27.36
CA THR A 38 13.06 0.34 26.59
C THR A 38 13.02 0.55 25.07
N ASP A 39 13.58 -0.44 24.36
CA ASP A 39 13.15 -0.88 23.03
C ASP A 39 11.61 -0.92 22.98
N GLN A 40 11.01 0.03 22.28
CA GLN A 40 9.61 -0.06 21.92
C GLN A 40 9.54 -1.11 20.80
N SER A 41 8.94 -2.26 21.09
CA SER A 41 8.95 -3.40 20.16
C SER A 41 8.28 -3.03 18.84
N ASP A 42 9.05 -2.87 17.76
CA ASP A 42 8.56 -2.62 16.40
C ASP A 42 7.67 -3.75 15.85
N ASN A 43 7.57 -4.87 16.57
CA ASN A 43 6.76 -6.02 16.20
C ASN A 43 5.38 -6.03 16.89
N VAL A 44 4.51 -5.10 16.47
CA VAL A 44 3.11 -5.04 16.91
C VAL A 44 2.36 -6.30 16.45
N THR A 45 1.68 -6.96 17.39
CA THR A 45 0.78 -8.11 17.13
C THR A 45 -0.67 -7.70 17.43
N ALA A 46 -1.61 -8.09 16.56
CA ALA A 46 -3.03 -7.76 16.69
C ALA A 46 -3.85 -8.98 17.17
N THR A 47 -4.82 -8.76 18.06
CA THR A 47 -5.84 -9.79 18.37
C THR A 47 -6.75 -10.02 17.17
N ASP A 48 -7.55 -11.10 17.15
CA ASP A 48 -8.50 -11.35 16.06
C ASP A 48 -9.49 -10.18 15.88
N SER A 49 -9.99 -9.63 17.00
CA SER A 49 -10.89 -8.47 16.97
C SER A 49 -10.21 -7.22 16.41
N GLN A 50 -8.92 -7.03 16.70
CA GLN A 50 -8.14 -5.92 16.16
C GLN A 50 -7.88 -6.09 14.66
N VAL A 51 -7.54 -7.30 14.19
CA VAL A 51 -7.39 -7.59 12.75
C VAL A 51 -8.69 -7.27 11.99
N VAL A 52 -9.85 -7.67 12.51
CA VAL A 52 -11.15 -7.34 11.91
C VAL A 52 -11.40 -5.83 11.90
N ALA A 53 -11.05 -5.13 13.00
CA ALA A 53 -11.19 -3.69 13.09
C ALA A 53 -10.29 -2.96 12.08
N ASP A 54 -9.05 -3.42 11.90
CA ASP A 54 -8.08 -2.86 10.98
C ASP A 54 -8.46 -3.11 9.51
N VAL A 55 -8.96 -4.30 9.16
CA VAL A 55 -9.55 -4.54 7.84
C VAL A 55 -10.76 -3.63 7.62
N LYS A 56 -11.62 -3.46 8.64
CA LYS A 56 -12.80 -2.61 8.51
C LYS A 56 -12.42 -1.14 8.28
N SER A 57 -11.52 -0.57 9.07
CA SER A 57 -11.15 0.85 8.99
C SER A 57 -10.26 1.17 7.79
N SER A 58 -9.35 0.25 7.43
CA SER A 58 -8.40 0.44 6.33
C SER A 58 -8.99 0.12 4.96
N ASN A 59 -9.92 -0.83 4.88
CA ASN A 59 -10.48 -1.29 3.61
C ASN A 59 -11.98 -0.97 3.51
N ILE A 60 -12.81 -1.55 4.38
CA ILE A 60 -14.28 -1.55 4.19
C ILE A 60 -14.88 -0.14 4.31
N ASP A 61 -14.45 0.67 5.27
CA ASP A 61 -15.04 1.98 5.55
C ASP A 61 -14.42 3.13 4.75
N PHE A 62 -13.28 2.89 4.10
CA PHE A 62 -12.45 3.94 3.49
C PHE A 62 -13.19 4.76 2.43
N VAL A 63 -14.04 4.14 1.60
CA VAL A 63 -14.96 4.84 0.68
C VAL A 63 -16.25 4.04 0.54
N SER A 64 -17.39 4.65 0.89
CA SER A 64 -18.70 3.98 0.99
C SER A 64 -19.68 4.30 -0.14
N THR A 65 -19.32 5.16 -1.10
CA THR A 65 -20.28 5.60 -2.12
C THR A 65 -20.30 4.66 -3.33
N ASN A 66 -21.49 4.12 -3.64
CA ASN A 66 -21.83 3.39 -4.88
C ASN A 66 -21.14 2.03 -5.11
N ARG A 67 -20.88 1.26 -4.05
CA ARG A 67 -20.45 -0.15 -4.14
C ARG A 67 -21.15 -1.05 -3.12
N PRO A 68 -21.18 -2.38 -3.31
CA PRO A 68 -21.70 -3.31 -2.33
C PRO A 68 -20.91 -3.25 -1.01
N ALA A 69 -21.55 -3.56 0.11
CA ALA A 69 -20.87 -3.65 1.40
C ALA A 69 -19.77 -4.74 1.39
N GLY A 70 -18.73 -4.52 2.20
CA GLY A 70 -17.67 -5.51 2.45
C GLY A 70 -16.32 -5.16 1.83
N THR A 71 -15.42 -6.14 1.89
CA THR A 71 -14.04 -6.02 1.44
C THR A 71 -13.91 -5.71 -0.05
N TRP A 72 -12.94 -4.89 -0.41
CA TRP A 72 -12.52 -4.67 -1.79
C TRP A 72 -11.06 -5.05 -1.98
N ARG A 73 -10.74 -5.70 -3.09
CA ARG A 73 -9.42 -6.27 -3.37
C ARG A 73 -9.29 -6.56 -4.87
N TRP A 74 -8.12 -7.05 -5.29
CA TRP A 74 -7.93 -7.55 -6.65
C TRP A 74 -8.89 -8.70 -6.96
N SER A 75 -9.74 -8.52 -7.97
CA SER A 75 -10.70 -9.52 -8.43
C SER A 75 -10.00 -10.78 -8.93
N GLY A 76 -10.61 -11.95 -8.75
CA GLY A 76 -10.05 -13.23 -9.20
C GLY A 76 -8.96 -13.83 -8.30
N THR A 77 -8.53 -13.13 -7.25
CA THR A 77 -7.70 -13.74 -6.19
C THR A 77 -8.56 -14.69 -5.33
N GLN A 78 -8.13 -15.91 -5.02
CA GLN A 78 -6.77 -16.50 -5.12
C GLN A 78 -6.52 -17.33 -6.40
N GLN A 79 -7.46 -17.35 -7.33
CA GLN A 79 -7.37 -18.16 -8.55
C GLN A 79 -6.39 -17.58 -9.58
N GLN A 80 -6.00 -16.32 -9.42
CA GLN A 80 -5.09 -15.60 -10.30
C GLN A 80 -4.15 -14.71 -9.50
N HIS A 81 -2.87 -14.70 -9.87
CA HIS A 81 -1.88 -13.76 -9.34
C HIS A 81 -2.13 -12.34 -9.88
N VAL A 82 -1.94 -11.34 -9.02
CA VAL A 82 -1.81 -9.94 -9.43
C VAL A 82 -0.44 -9.77 -10.06
N ARG A 83 -0.41 -9.42 -11.34
CA ARG A 83 0.86 -9.16 -12.03
C ARG A 83 1.43 -7.82 -11.60
N VAL A 84 2.73 -7.80 -11.38
CA VAL A 84 3.52 -6.64 -11.02
C VAL A 84 4.56 -6.40 -12.10
N TYR A 85 4.30 -5.42 -12.95
CA TYR A 85 5.26 -5.00 -13.96
C TYR A 85 6.36 -4.16 -13.30
N ILE A 86 7.60 -4.65 -13.40
CA ILE A 86 8.81 -3.97 -12.93
C ILE A 86 9.60 -3.52 -14.16
N PRO A 87 9.52 -2.23 -14.56
CA PRO A 87 10.30 -1.74 -15.69
C PRO A 87 11.80 -1.97 -15.49
N ALA A 88 12.49 -2.33 -16.57
CA ALA A 88 13.94 -2.42 -16.56
C ALA A 88 14.55 -1.06 -16.14
N PRO A 89 15.41 -1.02 -15.12
CA PRO A 89 16.14 0.19 -14.76
C PRO A 89 16.94 0.74 -15.94
N ALA A 90 17.03 2.06 -16.06
CA ALA A 90 17.90 2.72 -17.01
C ALA A 90 19.36 2.29 -16.79
N SER A 91 20.09 2.09 -17.88
CA SER A 91 21.49 1.64 -17.82
C SER A 91 22.33 2.58 -16.96
N GLY A 92 23.00 2.03 -15.94
CA GLY A 92 23.82 2.79 -14.99
C GLY A 92 23.05 3.52 -13.89
N ASN A 93 21.71 3.49 -13.87
CA ASN A 93 20.92 4.12 -12.82
C ASN A 93 20.83 3.20 -11.60
N THR A 94 21.68 3.43 -10.59
CA THR A 94 21.76 2.60 -9.38
C THR A 94 20.53 2.73 -8.48
N THR A 95 19.88 3.90 -8.45
CA THR A 95 18.64 4.12 -7.67
C THR A 95 17.48 3.32 -8.23
N GLU A 96 17.27 3.31 -9.54
CA GLU A 96 16.23 2.49 -10.16
C GLU A 96 16.50 0.98 -9.97
N GLN A 97 17.77 0.57 -10.04
CA GLN A 97 18.16 -0.82 -9.74
C GLN A 97 17.84 -1.21 -8.30
N ASP A 98 18.13 -0.34 -7.34
CA ASP A 98 17.80 -0.55 -5.94
C ASP A 98 16.28 -0.66 -5.72
N TYR A 99 15.49 0.25 -6.29
CA TYR A 99 14.03 0.20 -6.20
C TYR A 99 13.44 -1.06 -6.84
N ALA A 100 13.96 -1.48 -8.01
CA ALA A 100 13.56 -2.72 -8.66
C ALA A 100 13.84 -3.94 -7.77
N ASN A 101 15.01 -3.98 -7.12
CA ASN A 101 15.39 -5.06 -6.22
C ASN A 101 14.50 -5.09 -4.98
N LYS A 102 14.23 -3.93 -4.35
CA LYS A 102 13.32 -3.82 -3.21
C LYS A 102 11.92 -4.27 -3.56
N ALA A 103 11.41 -3.93 -4.75
CA ALA A 103 10.11 -4.39 -5.22
C ALA A 103 10.07 -5.93 -5.39
N LYS A 104 11.10 -6.53 -5.98
CA LYS A 104 11.22 -8.00 -6.12
C LYS A 104 11.26 -8.68 -4.75
N THR A 105 12.01 -8.13 -3.80
CA THR A 105 12.05 -8.61 -2.41
C THR A 105 10.68 -8.51 -1.75
N SER A 106 9.98 -7.39 -1.87
CA SER A 106 8.63 -7.22 -1.33
C SER A 106 7.66 -8.26 -1.89
N ILE A 107 7.69 -8.50 -3.21
CA ILE A 107 6.86 -9.53 -3.86
C ILE A 107 7.14 -10.91 -3.27
N ALA A 108 8.42 -11.29 -3.13
CA ALA A 108 8.81 -12.56 -2.55
C ALA A 108 8.35 -12.69 -1.08
N THR A 109 8.56 -11.64 -0.28
CA THR A 109 8.15 -11.59 1.14
C THR A 109 6.63 -11.70 1.29
N ILE A 110 5.86 -10.95 0.49
CA ILE A 110 4.40 -10.99 0.49
C ILE A 110 3.92 -12.39 0.13
N ASN A 111 4.44 -13.00 -0.94
CA ASN A 111 4.05 -14.35 -1.32
C ASN A 111 4.41 -15.40 -0.26
N ALA A 112 5.53 -15.24 0.44
CA ALA A 112 5.90 -16.11 1.55
C ALA A 112 4.95 -15.94 2.75
N LYS A 113 4.65 -14.70 3.15
CA LYS A 113 3.73 -14.39 4.25
C LYS A 113 2.29 -14.80 3.96
N LEU A 114 1.88 -14.71 2.69
CA LEU A 114 0.54 -15.02 2.21
C LEU A 114 0.47 -16.40 1.54
N ILE A 115 1.26 -17.36 2.02
CA ILE A 115 1.32 -18.70 1.44
C ILE A 115 -0.07 -19.34 1.31
N GLY A 116 -0.31 -19.95 0.15
CA GLY A 116 -1.60 -20.53 -0.22
C GLY A 116 -2.67 -19.51 -0.62
N LEU A 117 -2.37 -18.21 -0.64
CA LEU A 117 -3.29 -17.15 -1.09
C LEU A 117 -2.98 -16.62 -2.50
N GLN A 118 -1.88 -17.08 -3.15
CA GLN A 118 -1.43 -16.70 -4.50
C GLN A 118 -1.69 -15.22 -4.86
N VAL A 119 -0.80 -14.32 -4.43
CA VAL A 119 -1.11 -12.89 -4.46
C VAL A 119 -0.38 -12.15 -5.57
N LEU A 120 0.94 -12.26 -5.69
CA LEU A 120 1.73 -11.45 -6.63
C LEU A 120 2.54 -12.30 -7.60
N GLU A 121 2.73 -11.81 -8.82
CA GLU A 121 3.64 -12.38 -9.83
C GLU A 121 4.41 -11.23 -10.50
N ALA A 122 5.74 -11.26 -10.46
CA ALA A 122 6.56 -10.25 -11.12
C ALA A 122 6.64 -10.51 -12.63
N THR A 123 6.55 -9.46 -13.45
CA THR A 123 6.72 -9.53 -14.90
C THR A 123 7.71 -8.47 -15.40
N ASP A 124 8.50 -8.83 -16.41
CA ASP A 124 9.47 -7.92 -17.04
C ASP A 124 8.87 -7.13 -18.23
N SER A 125 7.64 -7.46 -18.62
CA SER A 125 6.86 -6.74 -19.62
C SER A 125 5.51 -6.29 -19.06
N ALA A 126 5.06 -5.13 -19.51
CA ALA A 126 3.74 -4.63 -19.17
C ALA A 126 2.67 -5.58 -19.77
N PRO A 127 1.70 -6.03 -18.97
CA PRO A 127 0.60 -6.83 -19.50
C PRO A 127 -0.20 -6.09 -20.59
N THR A 128 -0.58 -6.84 -21.64
CA THR A 128 -1.31 -6.31 -22.81
C THR A 128 -2.66 -6.98 -23.03
N ASP A 129 -3.07 -7.88 -22.14
CA ASP A 129 -4.31 -8.66 -22.22
C ASP A 129 -5.53 -7.90 -21.64
N GLY A 130 -5.38 -6.61 -21.33
CA GLY A 130 -6.43 -5.75 -20.78
C GLY A 130 -6.72 -5.96 -19.29
N ASN A 131 -6.13 -6.99 -18.68
CA ASN A 131 -6.24 -7.23 -17.24
C ASN A 131 -5.42 -6.19 -16.47
N ASN A 132 -6.00 -5.73 -15.35
CA ASN A 132 -5.36 -4.78 -14.46
C ASN A 132 -4.08 -5.36 -13.83
N TYR A 133 -3.13 -4.50 -13.47
CA TYR A 133 -1.83 -4.87 -12.91
C TYR A 133 -1.22 -3.74 -12.06
N ILE A 134 -0.23 -4.08 -11.24
CA ILE A 134 0.59 -3.11 -10.51
C ILE A 134 1.79 -2.74 -11.38
N ARG A 135 2.11 -1.45 -11.49
CA ARG A 135 3.29 -0.94 -12.17
C ARG A 135 4.21 -0.23 -11.18
N ILE A 136 5.46 -0.66 -11.12
CA ILE A 136 6.50 0.10 -10.42
C ILE A 136 6.88 1.33 -11.26
N SER A 137 6.98 2.48 -10.61
CA SER A 137 7.35 3.75 -11.25
C SER A 137 8.43 4.44 -10.42
N TYR A 138 9.61 4.63 -11.01
CA TYR A 138 10.79 5.13 -10.32
C TYR A 138 10.90 6.65 -10.41
N GLY A 139 11.24 7.30 -9.30
CA GLY A 139 11.43 8.76 -9.22
C GLY A 139 10.14 9.56 -9.34
N THR A 140 8.98 8.93 -9.16
CA THR A 140 7.66 9.55 -9.43
C THR A 140 6.77 9.65 -8.20
N SER A 141 7.34 9.59 -6.99
CA SER A 141 6.53 9.82 -5.79
C SER A 141 6.04 11.27 -5.75
N TYR A 142 4.78 11.43 -5.35
CA TYR A 142 4.09 12.71 -5.35
C TYR A 142 4.53 13.58 -4.18
N VAL A 143 4.99 14.80 -4.49
CA VAL A 143 5.26 15.85 -3.51
C VAL A 143 4.23 16.97 -3.73
N PRO A 144 3.44 17.37 -2.71
CA PRO A 144 2.54 18.50 -2.82
C PRO A 144 3.28 19.77 -3.24
N ALA A 145 2.65 20.57 -4.10
CA ALA A 145 3.25 21.82 -4.59
C ALA A 145 3.60 22.75 -3.43
N GLY A 146 4.86 23.19 -3.38
CA GLY A 146 5.39 24.05 -2.31
C GLY A 146 5.79 23.33 -1.02
N SER A 147 5.63 22.01 -0.93
CA SER A 147 6.13 21.24 0.21
C SER A 147 7.65 21.14 0.17
N THR A 148 8.27 21.32 1.33
CA THR A 148 9.70 21.02 1.57
C THR A 148 9.88 19.77 2.41
N ALA A 149 8.79 19.12 2.83
CA ALA A 149 8.81 17.93 3.68
C ALA A 149 9.03 16.66 2.84
N TYR A 150 10.04 16.66 1.96
CA TYR A 150 10.28 15.59 0.98
C TYR A 150 10.39 14.20 1.60
N GLN A 151 10.92 14.12 2.82
CA GLN A 151 11.00 12.86 3.56
C GLN A 151 9.62 12.24 3.77
N ASN A 152 8.56 13.03 3.91
CA ASN A 152 7.19 12.53 4.10
C ASN A 152 6.51 12.07 2.81
N TYR A 153 7.22 12.09 1.67
CA TYR A 153 6.65 11.85 0.35
C TYR A 153 7.55 10.92 -0.48
N CYS A 154 8.13 9.91 0.18
CA CYS A 154 9.11 9.02 -0.44
C CYS A 154 8.52 7.97 -1.35
N ALA A 155 7.31 7.54 -1.05
CA ALA A 155 6.58 6.65 -1.92
C ALA A 155 5.08 6.90 -1.76
N ASN A 156 4.33 6.51 -2.79
CA ASN A 156 2.87 6.49 -2.70
C ASN A 156 2.28 5.56 -3.76
N VAL A 157 1.16 4.94 -3.42
CA VAL A 157 0.28 4.29 -4.39
C VAL A 157 -0.72 5.26 -4.98
N SER A 158 -0.91 5.22 -6.31
CA SER A 158 -1.89 6.08 -6.97
C SER A 158 -2.31 5.58 -8.35
N THR A 159 -3.16 6.37 -9.00
CA THR A 159 -3.68 6.08 -10.35
C THR A 159 -2.74 6.51 -11.49
N ALA A 160 -1.63 7.22 -11.19
CA ALA A 160 -0.67 7.68 -12.19
C ALA A 160 0.71 7.99 -11.57
N PRO A 161 1.76 8.17 -12.38
CA PRO A 161 3.01 8.71 -11.87
C PRO A 161 2.85 10.15 -11.35
N SER A 162 3.57 10.49 -10.27
CA SER A 162 3.68 11.86 -9.74
C SER A 162 2.35 12.50 -9.33
N VAL A 163 1.35 11.71 -8.97
CA VAL A 163 0.07 12.18 -8.41
C VAL A 163 -0.20 11.57 -7.04
N GLY A 164 -0.93 12.31 -6.20
CA GLY A 164 -1.35 11.85 -4.87
C GLY A 164 -2.73 11.19 -4.83
N ASN A 165 -3.37 10.92 -5.97
CA ASN A 165 -4.72 10.37 -5.97
C ASN A 165 -4.72 8.91 -5.50
N GLN A 166 -5.41 8.60 -4.41
CA GLN A 166 -5.54 7.24 -3.90
C GLN A 166 -6.31 6.34 -4.87
N ILE A 167 -5.92 5.07 -4.93
CA ILE A 167 -6.71 4.06 -5.66
C ILE A 167 -8.04 3.83 -4.95
N GLN A 168 -9.06 3.46 -5.73
CA GLN A 168 -10.42 3.33 -5.25
C GLN A 168 -11.01 1.98 -5.67
N PRO A 169 -11.98 1.45 -4.90
CA PRO A 169 -12.79 0.34 -5.35
C PRO A 169 -13.71 0.73 -6.51
N ASP A 170 -14.01 -0.21 -7.40
CA ASP A 170 -15.06 -0.11 -8.40
C ASP A 170 -16.44 -0.52 -7.83
N SER A 171 -17.47 -0.51 -8.68
CA SER A 171 -18.84 -0.87 -8.30
C SER A 171 -19.04 -2.36 -7.97
N GLN A 172 -18.00 -3.19 -8.10
CA GLN A 172 -17.97 -4.61 -7.81
C GLN A 172 -17.00 -4.96 -6.67
N ASN A 173 -16.50 -3.96 -5.93
CA ASN A 173 -15.45 -4.11 -4.91
C ASN A 173 -14.10 -4.60 -5.49
N GLY A 174 -13.87 -4.47 -6.79
CA GLY A 174 -12.57 -4.62 -7.43
C GLY A 174 -11.72 -3.36 -7.32
N ILE A 175 -10.43 -3.44 -7.61
CA ILE A 175 -9.58 -2.24 -7.70
C ILE A 175 -9.78 -1.57 -9.06
N ALA A 176 -10.25 -0.33 -9.07
CA ALA A 176 -10.67 0.37 -10.28
C ALA A 176 -9.52 0.92 -11.14
N SER A 177 -8.37 1.21 -10.54
CA SER A 177 -7.24 1.85 -11.23
C SER A 177 -6.51 0.87 -12.12
N ASN A 178 -6.34 1.18 -13.42
CA ASN A 178 -5.63 0.32 -14.37
C ASN A 178 -4.58 1.10 -15.19
N PRO A 179 -3.27 0.96 -14.90
CA PRO A 179 -2.69 0.17 -13.80
C PRO A 179 -2.81 0.88 -12.44
N VAL A 180 -2.43 0.17 -11.38
CA VAL A 180 -2.09 0.75 -10.07
C VAL A 180 -0.60 1.12 -10.09
N TYR A 181 -0.25 2.37 -9.79
CA TYR A 181 1.15 2.78 -9.74
C TYR A 181 1.69 2.72 -8.31
N LEU A 182 2.78 1.97 -8.11
CA LEU A 182 3.66 2.12 -6.95
C LEU A 182 4.74 3.13 -7.32
N ASN A 183 4.60 4.36 -6.85
CA ASN A 183 5.56 5.42 -7.09
C ASN A 183 6.66 5.39 -6.04
N LEU A 184 7.91 5.19 -6.45
CA LEU A 184 9.05 5.03 -5.56
C LEU A 184 10.06 6.16 -5.76
N GLY A 185 10.29 6.93 -4.72
CA GLY A 185 11.29 8.00 -4.65
C GLY A 185 10.81 9.31 -5.27
N ASN A 186 11.28 10.42 -4.71
CA ASN A 186 11.08 11.78 -5.22
C ASN A 186 12.42 12.50 -5.51
N GLY A 187 13.55 11.79 -5.41
CA GLY A 187 14.89 12.33 -5.57
C GLY A 187 15.50 12.98 -4.32
N HIS A 188 14.76 13.05 -3.22
CA HIS A 188 15.16 13.76 -2.00
C HIS A 188 15.10 12.89 -0.73
N CYS A 189 14.87 11.58 -0.84
CA CYS A 189 14.83 10.69 0.31
C CYS A 189 15.24 9.25 -0.02
N ASP A 190 15.50 8.49 1.05
CA ASP A 190 15.81 7.06 0.99
C ASP A 190 14.54 6.23 1.05
N VAL A 191 14.26 5.47 -0.01
CA VAL A 191 13.11 4.56 -0.07
C VAL A 191 13.54 3.23 0.52
N THR A 192 13.22 2.98 1.79
CA THR A 192 13.60 1.74 2.48
C THR A 192 12.80 0.53 1.96
N GLN A 193 13.28 -0.68 2.30
CA GLN A 193 12.58 -1.94 1.96
C GLN A 193 11.16 -1.99 2.57
N ASP A 194 10.99 -1.44 3.77
CA ASP A 194 9.71 -1.41 4.47
C ASP A 194 8.75 -0.43 3.80
N ILE A 195 9.24 0.72 3.32
CA ILE A 195 8.42 1.65 2.53
C ILE A 195 7.88 0.96 1.27
N VAL A 196 8.73 0.26 0.50
CA VAL A 196 8.25 -0.44 -0.71
C VAL A 196 7.20 -1.50 -0.36
N THR A 197 7.43 -2.27 0.70
CA THR A 197 6.49 -3.32 1.12
C THR A 197 5.18 -2.73 1.67
N HIS A 198 5.25 -1.58 2.34
CA HIS A 198 4.11 -0.82 2.84
C HIS A 198 3.24 -0.33 1.66
N GLU A 199 3.86 0.23 0.63
CA GLU A 199 3.15 0.63 -0.58
C GLU A 199 2.49 -0.55 -1.30
N PHE A 200 3.07 -1.75 -1.25
CA PHE A 200 2.36 -2.93 -1.73
C PHE A 200 1.09 -3.22 -0.91
N GLY A 201 1.10 -2.99 0.41
CA GLY A 201 -0.11 -3.03 1.24
C GLY A 201 -1.21 -2.12 0.70
N HIS A 202 -0.84 -0.89 0.34
CA HIS A 202 -1.75 0.05 -0.30
C HIS A 202 -2.26 -0.45 -1.66
N ALA A 203 -1.37 -0.95 -2.52
CA ALA A 203 -1.74 -1.48 -3.82
C ALA A 203 -2.61 -2.75 -3.73
N LEU A 204 -2.56 -3.46 -2.61
CA LEU A 204 -3.36 -4.64 -2.30
C LEU A 204 -4.70 -4.29 -1.60
N GLY A 205 -4.98 -3.00 -1.39
CA GLY A 205 -6.29 -2.51 -0.94
C GLY A 205 -6.36 -2.04 0.52
N LEU A 206 -5.25 -1.97 1.25
CA LEU A 206 -5.23 -1.29 2.55
C LEU A 206 -5.15 0.21 2.32
N ALA A 207 -6.13 1.01 2.70
CA ALA A 207 -6.10 2.43 2.38
C ALA A 207 -5.70 3.30 3.58
N SER A 208 -6.37 3.17 4.72
CA SER A 208 -6.00 3.91 5.94
C SER A 208 -4.87 3.20 6.69
N HIS A 209 -3.96 3.98 7.31
CA HIS A 209 -2.97 3.46 8.25
C HIS A 209 -3.63 2.96 9.54
N PHE A 210 -2.98 2.01 10.20
CA PHE A 210 -3.33 1.47 11.52
C PHE A 210 -2.05 1.09 12.27
N ASN A 211 -2.13 0.77 13.56
CA ASN A 211 -0.93 0.41 14.33
C ASN A 211 -0.29 -0.88 13.81
N GLY A 212 0.87 -0.77 13.18
CA GLY A 212 1.51 -1.85 12.43
C GLY A 212 1.54 -1.67 10.92
N PHE A 213 0.90 -0.61 10.40
CA PHE A 213 0.86 -0.22 9.00
C PHE A 213 0.93 1.31 8.86
N GLY A 214 2.08 1.87 9.25
CA GLY A 214 2.37 3.32 9.14
C GLY A 214 1.66 4.18 10.19
N GLY A 215 1.53 5.48 9.88
CA GLY A 215 1.04 6.50 10.82
C GLY A 215 2.04 6.76 11.95
N ASP A 216 1.55 6.78 13.20
CA ASP A 216 2.39 6.93 14.40
C ASP A 216 3.06 5.61 14.85
N GLY A 217 2.80 4.49 14.14
CA GLY A 217 3.36 3.17 14.41
C GLY A 217 4.38 2.72 13.35
N PRO A 218 4.92 1.50 13.48
CA PRO A 218 5.88 0.97 12.49
C PRO A 218 5.22 0.84 11.12
N SER A 219 5.99 1.08 10.05
CA SER A 219 5.51 0.96 8.67
C SER A 219 4.95 -0.42 8.35
N ILE A 220 5.54 -1.46 8.97
CA ILE A 220 5.17 -2.87 8.84
C ILE A 220 5.40 -3.60 10.17
N SER A 221 4.44 -4.43 10.59
CA SER A 221 4.55 -5.33 11.73
C SER A 221 3.84 -6.66 11.49
N THR A 222 3.79 -7.56 12.48
CA THR A 222 2.95 -8.78 12.41
C THR A 222 1.48 -8.46 12.14
N ALA A 223 0.95 -7.36 12.69
CA ALA A 223 -0.43 -6.93 12.46
C ALA A 223 -0.71 -6.65 10.96
N PHE A 224 0.21 -5.99 10.25
CA PHE A 224 0.09 -5.75 8.81
C PHE A 224 -0.06 -7.03 8.02
N TRP A 225 0.78 -8.03 8.32
CA TRP A 225 0.76 -9.31 7.63
C TRP A 225 -0.55 -10.07 7.88
N ASP A 226 -1.05 -10.08 9.12
CA ASP A 226 -2.31 -10.74 9.48
C ASP A 226 -3.53 -10.05 8.85
N VAL A 227 -3.50 -8.73 8.74
CA VAL A 227 -4.55 -7.95 8.06
C VAL A 227 -4.58 -8.26 6.56
N LEU A 228 -3.43 -8.31 5.89
CA LEU A 228 -3.36 -8.74 4.49
C LEU A 228 -3.77 -10.20 4.31
N ALA A 229 -3.32 -11.11 5.18
CA ALA A 229 -3.69 -12.52 5.13
C ALA A 229 -5.20 -12.70 5.28
N THR A 230 -5.82 -11.97 6.19
CA THR A 230 -7.27 -11.97 6.39
C THR A 230 -8.01 -11.39 5.18
N LEU A 231 -7.57 -10.25 4.62
CA LEU A 231 -8.18 -9.67 3.43
C LEU A 231 -8.15 -10.64 2.24
N TYR A 232 -7.03 -11.36 2.04
CA TYR A 232 -6.84 -12.27 0.91
C TYR A 232 -7.38 -13.69 1.13
N SER A 233 -7.64 -14.10 2.37
CA SER A 233 -8.30 -15.38 2.67
C SER A 233 -9.82 -15.35 2.57
N ASN A 234 -10.44 -14.17 2.70
CA ASN A 234 -11.89 -14.01 2.67
C ASN A 234 -12.35 -13.56 1.28
N PRO A 235 -13.45 -14.08 0.71
CA PRO A 235 -13.95 -13.62 -0.59
C PRO A 235 -14.09 -12.09 -0.69
N GLN A 236 -13.98 -11.56 -1.91
CA GLN A 236 -14.33 -10.17 -2.20
C GLN A 236 -15.77 -9.89 -1.77
N SER A 237 -16.05 -8.67 -1.31
CA SER A 237 -17.35 -8.27 -0.74
C SER A 237 -17.73 -8.99 0.57
N THR A 238 -16.76 -9.54 1.32
CA THR A 238 -17.05 -10.10 2.65
C THR A 238 -17.33 -8.96 3.64
N PRO A 239 -18.50 -8.91 4.31
CA PRO A 239 -18.77 -7.92 5.35
C PRO A 239 -17.87 -8.11 6.57
N ALA A 240 -17.59 -7.03 7.31
CA ALA A 240 -16.73 -7.08 8.51
C ALA A 240 -17.18 -8.13 9.54
N SER A 241 -18.50 -8.26 9.76
CA SER A 241 -19.10 -9.23 10.69
C SER A 241 -18.93 -10.70 10.28
N SER A 242 -18.50 -10.94 9.04
CA SER A 242 -18.35 -12.28 8.45
C SER A 242 -16.90 -12.61 8.11
N LEU A 243 -15.95 -11.74 8.47
CA LEU A 243 -14.53 -11.99 8.27
C LEU A 243 -14.07 -13.14 9.16
N VAL A 244 -13.40 -14.11 8.55
CA VAL A 244 -12.65 -15.15 9.25
C VAL A 244 -11.19 -14.73 9.29
N VAL A 245 -10.66 -14.48 10.48
CA VAL A 245 -9.27 -14.05 10.66
C VAL A 245 -8.31 -15.15 10.19
N LYS A 246 -7.31 -14.76 9.40
CA LYS A 246 -6.19 -15.61 9.00
C LYS A 246 -4.89 -14.95 9.44
N ARG A 247 -4.02 -15.74 10.08
CA ARG A 247 -2.65 -15.33 10.42
C ARG A 247 -1.71 -15.56 9.25
N ALA A 248 -0.78 -14.64 9.06
CA ALA A 248 0.28 -14.80 8.07
C ALA A 248 1.24 -15.92 8.47
N ALA A 249 1.98 -16.45 7.50
CA ALA A 249 3.06 -17.38 7.79
C ALA A 249 4.16 -16.71 8.62
N ASN A 250 4.81 -17.51 9.48
CA ASN A 250 5.96 -17.06 10.25
C ASN A 250 7.19 -16.84 9.35
#